data_AF-A0A0F9EAA8-F1
#
_entry.id   AF-A0A0F9EAA8-F1
#
_cell.length_a   1.000
_cell.length_b   1.000
_cell.length_c   1.000
_cell.angle_alpha   90.00
_cell.angle_beta   90.00
_cell.angle_gamma   90.00
#
_symmetry.space_group_name_H-M   'P 1'
#
loop_
_entity.id
_entity.type
_entity.pdbx_description
1 polymer ?
#
loop_
_entity_poly.entity_id
_entity_poly.type
_entity_poly.pdbx_seq_one_letter_code
_entity_poly.pdbx_strand_id
1 'polypeptide(L)'
;DLFKFDLQKDYIFRNLITDKIILGRLVDIQFIDDITEPYQYIIKNLKNNQENHLNSSEYSRIQYELNESYFLGEDFPLTLTDITLSESNKKGYFNFVDKDIKKIQKPILKKKLPTSIAQIKNLKNQDIFLKDGGKLKIFKCLNIIPSKKLEDFRIELSNSVQSKQNSITHSFRELIIRPRKIYLTISRTPQFRKSEVEIIKWLNREQLQSFIYLKKPVNNLEIGYIQNININLDNIKKKVNKDNKNKSDIFTINNIFGKQKNISFKELELISFEYNGVLIQLKSATSLTSRLGYKILKKFKPERIIMT
;
A
#
# COMPACT_ATOMS: atom_id res chain seq x y z
N ASP A 1 -10.44 11.21 -1.35
CA ASP A 1 -10.07 9.78 -1.28
C ASP A 1 -8.59 9.47 -1.35
N LEU A 2 -7.81 10.02 -2.30
CA LEU A 2 -6.39 9.67 -2.49
C LEU A 2 -5.54 9.64 -1.20
N PHE A 3 -5.79 10.56 -0.27
CA PHE A 3 -5.03 10.69 0.98
C PHE A 3 -5.78 10.26 2.24
N LYS A 4 -6.96 9.66 2.10
CA LYS A 4 -7.83 9.29 3.23
C LYS A 4 -7.09 8.43 4.26
N PHE A 5 -6.22 7.54 3.81
CA PHE A 5 -5.43 6.67 4.69
C PHE A 5 -4.21 7.35 5.31
N ASP A 6 -3.93 8.60 5.00
CA ASP A 6 -2.80 9.37 5.51
C ASP A 6 -3.19 10.44 6.52
N LEU A 7 -4.46 10.87 6.54
CA LEU A 7 -4.94 11.86 7.48
C LEU A 7 -4.89 11.36 8.93
N GLN A 8 -4.78 12.30 9.86
CA GLN A 8 -4.75 12.10 11.31
C GLN A 8 -3.63 11.19 11.81
N LYS A 9 -2.52 11.15 11.06
CA LYS A 9 -1.31 10.41 11.42
C LYS A 9 -0.13 11.35 11.61
N ASP A 10 0.81 10.93 12.45
CA ASP A 10 2.00 11.71 12.76
C ASP A 10 3.12 11.37 11.77
N TYR A 11 3.79 12.41 11.27
CA TYR A 11 4.83 12.31 10.26
C TYR A 11 6.01 13.21 10.59
N ILE A 12 7.19 12.76 10.16
CA ILE A 12 8.38 13.58 10.03
C ILE A 12 8.37 14.19 8.64
N PHE A 13 8.10 15.48 8.54
CA PHE A 13 8.20 16.24 7.30
C PHE A 13 9.62 16.79 7.18
N ARG A 14 10.33 16.45 6.10
CA ARG A 14 11.65 16.98 5.78
C ARG A 14 11.56 17.77 4.49
N ASN A 15 11.90 19.06 4.58
CA ASN A 15 12.09 19.90 3.41
C ASN A 15 13.30 19.39 2.61
N LEU A 16 13.11 19.13 1.33
CA LEU A 16 14.09 18.51 0.43
C LEU A 16 15.21 19.48 0.03
N ILE A 17 15.00 20.79 0.21
CA ILE A 17 15.96 21.84 -0.16
C ILE A 17 16.76 22.29 1.06
N THR A 18 16.09 22.56 2.17
CA THR A 18 16.69 23.18 3.38
C THR A 18 17.07 22.18 4.46
N ASP A 19 16.64 20.91 4.33
CA ASP A 19 16.75 19.86 5.36
C ASP A 19 16.06 20.17 6.69
N LYS A 20 15.24 21.22 6.75
CA LYS A 20 14.45 21.53 7.93
C LYS A 20 13.42 20.41 8.18
N ILE A 21 13.37 19.94 9.42
CA ILE A 21 12.49 18.88 9.89
C ILE A 21 11.35 19.50 10.69
N ILE A 22 10.13 19.03 10.43
CA ILE A 22 8.93 19.37 11.19
C ILE A 22 8.26 18.07 11.61
N LEU A 23 8.00 17.91 12.90
CA LEU A 23 7.15 16.84 13.42
C LEU A 23 5.72 17.35 13.41
N GLY A 24 4.85 16.70 12.64
CA GLY A 24 3.49 17.19 12.44
C GLY A 24 2.49 16.07 12.25
N ARG A 25 1.27 16.31 12.71
CA ARG A 25 0.11 15.50 12.34
C ARG A 25 -0.45 16.00 11.02
N LEU A 26 -0.62 15.14 10.03
CA LEU A 26 -1.30 15.52 8.79
C LEU A 26 -2.79 15.63 9.06
N VAL A 27 -3.34 16.85 9.00
CA VAL A 27 -4.75 17.11 9.33
C VAL A 27 -5.59 17.06 8.06
N ASP A 28 -5.11 17.73 7.01
CA ASP A 28 -5.82 17.85 5.73
C ASP A 28 -4.86 18.07 4.55
N ILE A 29 -5.39 18.02 3.34
CA ILE A 29 -4.68 18.34 2.09
C ILE A 29 -5.50 19.31 1.27
N GLN A 30 -4.87 20.44 0.97
CA GLN A 30 -5.46 21.49 0.15
C GLN A 30 -4.94 21.39 -1.28
N PHE A 31 -5.87 21.23 -2.22
CA PHE A 31 -5.57 21.40 -3.64
C PHE A 31 -5.64 22.89 -3.97
N ILE A 32 -4.62 23.40 -4.67
CA ILE A 32 -4.58 24.78 -5.12
C ILE A 32 -5.23 24.83 -6.51
N ASP A 33 -6.01 25.89 -6.79
CA ASP A 33 -6.69 26.11 -8.07
C ASP A 33 -5.74 26.58 -9.19
N ASP A 34 -4.51 26.07 -9.19
CA ASP A 34 -3.54 26.24 -10.28
C ASP A 34 -3.00 24.86 -10.67
N ILE A 35 -3.15 24.51 -11.97
CA ILE A 35 -2.71 23.23 -12.53
C ILE A 35 -1.19 23.01 -12.39
N THR A 36 -0.42 24.08 -12.27
CA THR A 36 1.03 24.05 -12.14
C THR A 36 1.49 23.93 -10.71
N GLU A 37 0.62 24.24 -9.74
CA GLU A 37 0.97 24.20 -8.33
C GLU A 37 0.63 22.85 -7.69
N PRO A 38 1.58 22.24 -6.96
CA PRO A 38 1.31 21.02 -6.21
C PRO A 38 0.38 21.31 -5.03
N TYR A 39 -0.37 20.30 -4.61
CA TYR A 39 -1.20 20.37 -3.40
C TYR A 39 -0.35 20.67 -2.14
N GLN A 40 -0.97 21.21 -1.10
CA GLN A 40 -0.34 21.51 0.17
C GLN A 40 -0.79 20.51 1.26
N TYR A 41 0.15 20.13 2.12
CA TYR A 41 -0.17 19.46 3.37
C TYR A 41 -0.54 20.50 4.42
N ILE A 42 -1.71 20.36 5.03
CA ILE A 42 -2.09 21.09 6.24
C ILE A 42 -1.73 20.22 7.43
N ILE A 43 -0.77 20.67 8.23
CA ILE A 43 -0.25 19.91 9.36
C ILE A 43 -0.45 20.67 10.67
N LYS A 44 -0.72 19.95 11.74
CA LYS A 44 -0.59 20.46 13.11
C LYS A 44 0.79 20.14 13.63
N ASN A 45 1.62 21.15 13.82
CA ASN A 45 2.99 21.01 14.32
C ASN A 45 2.95 20.55 15.78
N LEU A 46 3.62 19.44 16.07
CA LEU A 46 3.54 18.79 17.38
C LEU A 46 4.35 19.50 18.46
N LYS A 47 5.26 20.42 18.09
CA LYS A 47 6.08 21.19 19.04
C LYS A 47 5.34 22.40 19.61
N ASN A 48 4.59 23.11 18.78
CA ASN A 48 3.95 24.38 19.15
C ASN A 48 2.42 24.39 18.93
N ASN A 49 1.84 23.27 18.47
CA ASN A 49 0.42 23.12 18.14
C ASN A 49 -0.13 24.07 17.07
N GLN A 50 0.75 24.78 16.34
CA GLN A 50 0.35 25.66 15.25
C GLN A 50 0.08 24.87 13.96
N GLU A 51 -0.79 25.42 13.13
CA GLU A 51 -1.03 24.91 11.79
C GLU A 51 0.05 25.41 10.83
N ASN A 52 0.52 24.52 9.95
CA ASN A 52 1.49 24.85 8.91
C ASN A 52 1.01 24.29 7.57
N HIS A 53 1.16 25.10 6.52
CA HIS A 53 0.92 24.70 5.14
C HIS A 53 2.27 24.37 4.49
N LEU A 54 2.44 23.13 4.04
CA LEU A 54 3.67 22.66 3.44
C LEU A 54 3.42 22.28 1.97
N ASN A 55 4.15 22.90 1.05
CA ASN A 55 4.13 22.52 -0.36
C ASN A 55 4.55 21.04 -0.52
N SER A 56 3.68 20.20 -1.06
CA SER A 56 3.95 18.75 -1.08
C SER A 56 5.12 18.32 -1.96
N SER A 57 5.51 19.13 -2.95
CA SER A 57 6.66 18.86 -3.81
C SER A 57 7.99 19.12 -3.10
N GLU A 58 8.01 20.01 -2.11
CA GLU A 58 9.20 20.38 -1.36
C GLU A 58 9.45 19.49 -0.15
N TYR A 59 8.46 18.70 0.28
CA TYR A 59 8.53 17.93 1.52
C TYR A 59 8.40 16.43 1.27
N SER A 60 9.39 15.68 1.77
CA SER A 60 9.22 14.26 2.03
C SER A 60 8.55 14.04 3.39
N ARG A 61 7.83 12.93 3.54
CA ARG A 61 7.21 12.55 4.81
C ARG A 61 7.42 11.08 5.14
N ILE A 62 7.70 10.81 6.41
CA ILE A 62 7.84 9.44 6.95
C ILE A 62 6.90 9.34 8.15
N GLN A 63 5.96 8.38 8.09
CA GLN A 63 5.06 8.14 9.22
C GLN A 63 5.84 7.53 10.39
N TYR A 64 5.50 7.94 11.61
CA TYR A 64 5.99 7.29 12.82
C TYR A 64 4.87 7.15 13.84
N GLU A 65 5.09 6.29 14.83
CA GLU A 65 4.18 6.00 15.94
C GLU A 65 5.03 6.00 17.20
N LEU A 66 4.79 6.97 18.09
CA LEU A 66 5.45 7.02 19.39
C LEU A 66 4.96 5.89 20.28
N ASN A 67 5.84 5.42 21.15
CA ASN A 67 5.65 4.29 22.05
C ASN A 67 5.41 2.94 21.34
N GLU A 68 5.73 2.87 20.04
CA GLU A 68 5.64 1.65 19.25
C GLU A 68 7.01 1.06 18.93
N SER A 69 7.01 -0.25 18.67
CA SER A 69 8.21 -1.02 18.43
C SER A 69 8.55 -1.15 16.94
N TYR A 70 9.85 -1.14 16.63
CA TYR A 70 10.40 -1.15 15.27
C TYR A 70 11.55 -2.17 15.13
N PHE A 71 11.58 -2.89 14.02
CA PHE A 71 12.72 -3.74 13.64
C PHE A 71 13.72 -2.98 12.77
N LEU A 72 14.70 -2.33 13.41
CA LEU A 72 15.69 -1.50 12.73
C LEU A 72 16.82 -2.28 12.02
N GLY A 73 16.77 -3.62 12.03
CA GLY A 73 17.83 -4.50 11.51
C GLY A 73 18.63 -5.21 12.61
N GLU A 74 18.37 -4.90 13.88
CA GLU A 74 18.83 -5.69 15.03
C GLU A 74 17.86 -6.88 15.24
N ASP A 75 18.35 -7.98 15.81
CA ASP A 75 17.57 -9.22 16.03
C ASP A 75 16.35 -9.01 16.96
N PHE A 76 16.31 -7.90 17.69
CA PHE A 76 15.26 -7.53 18.62
C PHE A 76 14.63 -6.17 18.23
N PRO A 77 13.33 -5.99 18.50
CA PRO A 77 12.66 -4.74 18.23
C PRO A 77 13.03 -3.67 19.28
N LEU A 78 13.05 -2.42 18.84
CA LEU A 78 13.31 -1.24 19.66
C LEU A 78 12.06 -0.37 19.73
N THR A 79 11.72 0.14 20.91
CA THR A 79 10.56 1.01 21.11
C THR A 79 10.95 2.47 20.94
N LEU A 80 10.29 3.18 20.02
CA LEU A 80 10.50 4.61 19.80
C LEU A 80 9.79 5.40 20.90
N THR A 81 10.52 6.00 21.82
CA THR A 81 9.92 6.73 22.95
C THR A 81 9.86 8.23 22.71
N ASP A 82 10.76 8.77 21.89
CA ASP A 82 10.84 10.21 21.65
C ASP A 82 11.58 10.54 20.33
N ILE A 83 11.37 11.76 19.83
CA ILE A 83 12.12 12.33 18.71
C ILE A 83 12.59 13.73 19.10
N THR A 84 13.91 13.90 19.18
CA THR A 84 14.53 15.18 19.51
C THR A 84 15.05 15.87 18.27
N LEU A 85 14.80 17.18 18.16
CA LEU A 85 15.35 18.04 17.11
C LEU A 85 16.31 19.05 17.71
N SER A 86 17.38 19.38 16.98
CA SER A 86 18.25 20.53 17.29
C SER A 86 17.46 21.84 17.21
N GLU A 87 17.95 22.93 17.80
CA GLU A 87 17.31 24.25 17.73
C GLU A 87 17.00 24.72 16.31
N SER A 88 17.93 24.49 15.37
CA SER A 88 17.75 24.81 13.94
C SER A 88 16.73 23.93 13.21
N ASN A 89 16.24 22.86 13.86
CA ASN A 89 15.44 21.78 13.29
C ASN A 89 16.05 21.08 12.04
N LYS A 90 17.34 21.27 11.74
CA LYS A 90 18.02 20.58 10.62
C LYS A 90 18.63 19.23 11.01
N LYS A 91 18.82 18.98 12.30
CA LYS A 91 19.33 17.71 12.85
C LYS A 91 18.37 17.19 13.90
N GLY A 92 18.40 15.88 14.12
CA GLY A 92 17.60 15.25 15.16
C GLY A 92 17.90 13.77 15.31
N TYR A 93 17.39 13.21 16.40
CA TYR A 93 17.57 11.81 16.77
C TYR A 93 16.23 11.16 17.06
N PHE A 94 16.07 9.94 16.56
CA PHE A 94 15.13 8.99 17.12
C PHE A 94 15.71 8.47 18.43
N ASN A 95 14.93 8.57 19.50
CA ASN A 95 15.26 8.04 20.81
C ASN A 95 14.52 6.71 21.00
N PHE A 96 15.28 5.62 20.99
CA PHE A 96 14.75 4.27 21.20
C PHE A 96 15.12 3.74 22.57
N VAL A 97 14.36 2.75 23.02
CA VAL A 97 14.63 1.97 24.22
C VAL A 97 14.55 0.47 23.87
N ASP A 98 15.51 -0.31 24.36
CA ASP A 98 15.48 -1.78 24.24
C ASP A 98 14.72 -2.43 25.41
N LYS A 99 14.76 -3.77 25.51
CA LYS A 99 14.06 -4.50 26.58
C LYS A 99 14.63 -4.23 27.98
N ASP A 100 15.89 -3.81 28.06
CA ASP A 100 16.61 -3.55 29.31
C ASP A 100 16.60 -2.05 29.66
N ILE A 101 15.71 -1.28 29.03
CA ILE A 101 15.52 0.15 29.23
C ILE A 101 16.74 0.99 28.77
N LYS A 102 17.68 0.37 28.03
CA LYS A 102 18.85 1.07 27.51
C LYS A 102 18.44 2.01 26.38
N LYS A 103 18.80 3.29 26.51
CA LYS A 103 18.55 4.31 25.50
C LYS A 103 19.49 4.14 24.30
N ILE A 104 18.93 4.17 23.09
CA ILE A 104 19.65 4.07 21.83
C ILE A 104 19.22 5.23 20.93
N GLN A 105 20.17 6.07 20.56
CA GLN A 105 19.92 7.20 19.67
C GLN A 105 20.33 6.87 18.24
N LYS A 106 19.45 7.14 17.26
CA LYS A 106 19.76 6.99 15.83
C LYS A 106 19.46 8.32 15.11
N PRO A 107 20.40 8.90 14.32
CA PRO A 107 20.16 10.16 13.62
C PRO A 107 19.06 10.06 12.57
N ILE A 108 18.13 11.02 12.53
CA ILE A 108 16.97 11.02 11.61
C ILE A 108 17.41 10.99 10.15
N LEU A 109 18.41 11.80 9.78
CA LEU A 109 18.87 11.90 8.39
C LEU A 109 19.59 10.64 7.88
N LYS A 110 20.11 9.81 8.80
CA LYS A 110 20.85 8.58 8.45
C LYS A 110 19.98 7.33 8.56
N LYS A 111 18.96 7.35 9.43
CA LYS A 111 18.14 6.18 9.72
C LYS A 111 16.77 6.29 9.08
N LYS A 112 16.44 5.32 8.23
CA LYS A 112 15.10 5.16 7.65
C LYS A 112 14.26 4.29 8.58
N LEU A 113 13.07 4.78 8.95
CA LEU A 113 12.16 4.09 9.84
C LEU A 113 11.33 3.08 9.04
N PRO A 114 11.35 1.79 9.39
CA PRO A 114 10.47 0.78 8.78
C PRO A 114 9.04 0.91 9.32
N THR A 115 8.13 0.09 8.77
CA THR A 115 6.79 -0.13 9.34
C THR A 115 6.88 -0.55 10.81
N SER A 116 6.04 0.04 11.67
CA SER A 116 5.98 -0.32 13.09
C SER A 116 5.35 -1.71 13.29
N ILE A 117 5.60 -2.33 14.44
CA ILE A 117 4.94 -3.59 14.80
C ILE A 117 3.43 -3.39 14.97
N ALA A 118 2.97 -2.24 15.47
CA ALA A 118 1.54 -1.93 15.53
C ALA A 118 0.89 -1.95 14.15
N GLN A 119 1.50 -1.34 13.14
CA GLN A 119 0.99 -1.39 11.76
C GLN A 119 0.92 -2.82 11.21
N ILE A 120 1.88 -3.67 11.56
CA ILE A 120 1.85 -5.09 11.20
C ILE A 120 0.68 -5.79 11.90
N LYS A 121 0.49 -5.57 13.20
CA LYS A 121 -0.61 -6.16 13.98
C LYS A 121 -1.98 -5.67 13.51
N ASN A 122 -2.08 -4.42 13.05
CA ASN A 122 -3.29 -3.81 12.50
C ASN A 122 -3.77 -4.44 11.19
N LEU A 123 -2.98 -5.35 10.59
CA LEU A 123 -3.44 -6.19 9.49
C LEU A 123 -4.50 -7.20 9.93
N LYS A 124 -4.59 -7.52 11.23
CA LYS A 124 -5.65 -8.37 11.75
C LYS A 124 -7.03 -7.82 11.34
N ASN A 125 -7.90 -8.72 10.86
CA ASN A 125 -9.21 -8.41 10.31
C ASN A 125 -9.21 -7.52 9.06
N GLN A 126 -8.06 -7.25 8.43
CA GLN A 126 -8.00 -6.56 7.13
C GLN A 126 -8.02 -7.55 5.97
N ASP A 127 -8.40 -7.06 4.80
CA ASP A 127 -8.30 -7.84 3.57
C ASP A 127 -6.86 -7.84 3.06
N ILE A 128 -6.43 -9.02 2.62
CA ILE A 128 -5.07 -9.32 2.20
C ILE A 128 -5.13 -9.82 0.77
N PHE A 129 -4.34 -9.19 -0.10
CA PHE A 129 -4.26 -9.55 -1.49
C PHE A 129 -3.06 -10.47 -1.68
N LEU A 130 -3.29 -11.78 -1.73
CA LEU A 130 -2.22 -12.75 -1.93
C LEU A 130 -2.06 -13.02 -3.42
N LYS A 131 -0.87 -12.70 -3.93
CA LYS A 131 -0.45 -13.05 -5.28
C LYS A 131 0.36 -14.34 -5.25
N ASP A 132 -0.18 -15.35 -5.91
CA ASP A 132 0.44 -16.64 -6.13
C ASP A 132 0.64 -16.84 -7.63
N GLY A 133 1.89 -16.73 -8.08
CA GLY A 133 2.23 -16.62 -9.50
C GLY A 133 1.52 -15.45 -10.19
N GLY A 134 0.78 -15.73 -11.27
CA GLY A 134 -0.03 -14.74 -12.00
C GLY A 134 -1.38 -14.41 -11.36
N LYS A 135 -1.81 -15.17 -10.33
CA LYS A 135 -3.17 -15.09 -9.78
C LYS A 135 -3.20 -14.23 -8.51
N LEU A 136 -4.10 -13.24 -8.48
CA LEU A 136 -4.39 -12.45 -7.29
C LEU A 136 -5.68 -12.96 -6.62
N LYS A 137 -5.65 -13.17 -5.31
CA LYS A 137 -6.82 -13.59 -4.51
C LYS A 137 -6.96 -12.72 -3.28
N ILE A 138 -8.17 -12.57 -2.78
CA ILE A 138 -8.48 -11.85 -1.54
C ILE A 138 -8.65 -12.87 -0.41
N PHE A 139 -7.96 -12.62 0.69
CA PHE A 139 -8.10 -13.35 1.94
C PHE A 139 -8.44 -12.38 3.06
N LYS A 140 -9.06 -12.88 4.13
CA LYS A 140 -9.16 -12.16 5.38
C LYS A 140 -7.98 -12.53 6.27
N CYS A 141 -7.29 -11.54 6.84
CA CYS A 141 -6.31 -11.81 7.89
C CYS A 141 -7.05 -12.16 9.19
N LEU A 142 -6.95 -13.41 9.62
CA LEU A 142 -7.51 -13.83 10.90
C LEU A 142 -6.64 -13.34 12.05
N ASN A 143 -5.33 -13.47 11.90
CA ASN A 143 -4.40 -13.16 12.96
C ASN A 143 -2.98 -12.86 12.45
N ILE A 144 -2.22 -12.16 13.29
CA ILE A 144 -0.78 -11.97 13.16
C ILE A 144 -0.14 -12.55 14.41
N ILE A 145 0.66 -13.59 14.24
CA ILE A 145 1.34 -14.29 15.33
C ILE A 145 2.72 -13.64 15.50
N PRO A 146 2.95 -12.86 16.57
CA PRO A 146 4.20 -12.16 16.77
C PRO A 146 5.34 -13.13 17.12
N SER A 147 6.57 -12.71 16.83
CA SER A 147 7.79 -13.42 17.22
C SER A 147 8.86 -12.44 17.71
N LYS A 148 9.98 -12.96 18.23
CA LYS A 148 11.14 -12.13 18.62
C LYS A 148 11.81 -11.49 17.40
N LYS A 149 11.89 -12.21 16.28
CA LYS A 149 12.46 -11.75 15.01
C LYS A 149 11.35 -11.50 14.00
N LEU A 150 11.48 -10.43 13.20
CA LEU A 150 10.48 -10.07 12.18
C LEU A 150 10.23 -11.19 11.16
N GLU A 151 11.27 -11.94 10.79
CA GLU A 151 11.16 -13.01 9.80
C GLU A 151 10.30 -14.19 10.27
N ASP A 152 10.20 -14.40 11.58
CA ASP A 152 9.45 -15.51 12.16
C ASP A 152 8.02 -15.12 12.53
N PHE A 153 7.60 -13.87 12.27
CA PHE A 153 6.20 -13.50 12.35
C PHE A 153 5.40 -14.37 11.38
N ARG A 154 4.18 -14.74 11.77
CA ARG A 154 3.28 -15.49 10.89
C ARG A 154 1.99 -14.72 10.66
N ILE A 155 1.48 -14.78 9.44
CA ILE A 155 0.15 -14.29 9.08
C ILE A 155 -0.77 -15.48 8.82
N GLU A 156 -1.93 -15.46 9.46
CA GLU A 156 -2.98 -16.45 9.28
C GLU A 156 -4.09 -15.86 8.41
N LEU A 157 -4.40 -16.53 7.32
CA LEU A 157 -5.32 -16.08 6.28
C LEU A 157 -6.47 -17.07 6.10
N SER A 158 -7.70 -16.58 6.01
CA SER A 158 -8.85 -17.38 5.59
C SER A 158 -9.37 -16.91 4.25
N ASN A 159 -9.73 -17.86 3.39
CA ASN A 159 -10.45 -17.53 2.16
C ASN A 159 -11.82 -16.97 2.53
N SER A 160 -12.20 -15.78 2.05
CA SER A 160 -13.46 -15.14 2.47
C SER A 160 -14.72 -15.88 2.03
N VAL A 161 -14.57 -16.87 1.12
CA VAL A 161 -15.67 -17.59 0.47
C VAL A 161 -15.96 -18.96 1.11
N GLN A 162 -15.09 -19.48 1.98
CA GLN A 162 -15.26 -20.80 2.60
C GLN A 162 -14.97 -20.70 4.10
N SER A 163 -15.77 -21.42 4.90
CA SER A 163 -15.74 -21.45 6.37
C SER A 163 -14.32 -21.56 6.97
N LYS A 164 -14.19 -21.19 8.25
CA LYS A 164 -12.94 -21.16 9.07
C LYS A 164 -12.02 -22.39 8.97
N GLN A 165 -12.46 -23.51 8.38
CA GLN A 165 -11.71 -24.77 8.30
C GLN A 165 -10.54 -24.78 7.29
N ASN A 166 -10.40 -23.79 6.40
CA ASN A 166 -9.31 -23.71 5.42
C ASN A 166 -8.39 -22.47 5.63
N SER A 167 -7.88 -22.27 6.84
CA SER A 167 -6.88 -21.24 7.12
C SER A 167 -5.51 -21.65 6.57
N ILE A 168 -4.83 -20.75 5.87
CA ILE A 168 -3.42 -20.90 5.49
C ILE A 168 -2.56 -19.99 6.36
N THR A 169 -1.38 -20.47 6.75
CA THR A 169 -0.43 -19.71 7.56
C THR A 169 0.88 -19.58 6.80
N HIS A 170 1.43 -18.36 6.75
CA HIS A 170 2.72 -18.09 6.12
C HIS A 170 3.65 -17.36 7.08
N SER A 171 4.93 -17.76 7.06
CA SER A 171 6.00 -17.05 7.76
C SER A 171 6.44 -15.82 6.97
N PHE A 172 6.76 -14.70 7.63
CA PHE A 172 7.24 -13.48 6.98
C PHE A 172 8.55 -13.71 6.22
N ARG A 173 9.35 -14.71 6.62
CA ARG A 173 10.54 -15.18 5.89
C ARG A 173 10.21 -15.61 4.46
N GLU A 174 9.00 -16.06 4.19
CA GLU A 174 8.56 -16.53 2.86
C GLU A 174 7.93 -15.42 2.03
N LEU A 175 7.65 -14.26 2.62
CA LEU A 175 6.76 -13.26 2.06
C LEU A 175 7.49 -11.97 1.63
N ILE A 176 6.94 -11.36 0.59
CA ILE A 176 7.17 -9.97 0.23
C ILE A 176 5.83 -9.26 0.44
N ILE A 177 5.77 -8.38 1.43
CA ILE A 177 4.54 -7.69 1.83
C ILE A 177 4.67 -6.22 1.47
N ARG A 178 3.71 -5.71 0.70
CA ARG A 178 3.64 -4.30 0.32
C ARG A 178 2.38 -3.68 0.91
N PRO A 179 2.53 -2.77 1.88
CA PRO A 179 1.41 -2.03 2.45
C PRO A 179 0.73 -1.13 1.42
N ARG A 180 -0.59 -1.03 1.55
CA ARG A 180 -1.50 -0.08 0.92
C ARG A 180 -1.67 -0.14 -0.60
N LYS A 181 -0.58 -0.24 -1.36
CA LYS A 181 -0.63 -0.20 -2.82
C LYS A 181 -0.86 -1.59 -3.38
N ILE A 182 -2.05 -1.82 -3.89
CA ILE A 182 -2.44 -3.08 -4.52
C ILE A 182 -2.53 -2.88 -6.03
N TYR A 183 -2.13 -3.90 -6.78
CA TYR A 183 -2.27 -3.90 -8.22
C TYR A 183 -2.70 -5.27 -8.74
N LEU A 184 -3.62 -5.21 -9.68
CA LEU A 184 -4.17 -6.33 -10.42
C LEU A 184 -3.68 -6.22 -11.86
N THR A 185 -2.75 -7.09 -12.24
CA THR A 185 -2.35 -7.23 -13.64
C THR A 185 -3.41 -8.03 -14.38
N ILE A 186 -3.83 -7.55 -15.55
CA ILE A 186 -4.83 -8.24 -16.39
C ILE A 186 -4.12 -9.13 -17.41
N SER A 187 -4.29 -10.44 -17.26
CA SER A 187 -3.69 -11.43 -18.15
C SER A 187 -4.35 -11.43 -19.52
N ARG A 188 -3.53 -11.71 -20.54
CA ARG A 188 -4.04 -12.08 -21.87
C ARG A 188 -4.71 -13.46 -21.86
N THR A 189 -4.27 -14.35 -20.96
CA THR A 189 -4.77 -15.73 -20.88
C THR A 189 -6.05 -15.81 -20.05
N PRO A 190 -7.06 -16.59 -20.48
CA PRO A 190 -8.31 -16.74 -19.73
C PRO A 190 -8.17 -17.44 -18.37
N GLN A 191 -7.03 -18.10 -18.10
CA GLN A 191 -6.79 -18.91 -16.89
C GLN A 191 -6.97 -18.12 -15.59
N PHE A 192 -6.64 -16.82 -15.57
CA PHE A 192 -6.75 -15.96 -14.39
C PHE A 192 -8.03 -15.12 -14.37
N ARG A 193 -8.88 -15.22 -15.40
CA ARG A 193 -10.03 -14.33 -15.60
C ARG A 193 -11.00 -14.36 -14.43
N LYS A 194 -11.30 -15.54 -13.88
CA LYS A 194 -12.21 -15.66 -12.73
C LYS A 194 -11.71 -14.83 -11.53
N SER A 195 -10.44 -14.97 -11.16
CA SER A 195 -9.84 -14.19 -10.08
C SER A 195 -9.76 -12.69 -10.39
N GLU A 196 -9.42 -12.31 -11.62
CA GLU A 196 -9.40 -10.90 -12.02
C GLU A 196 -10.77 -10.26 -11.81
N VAL A 197 -11.83 -10.93 -12.27
CA VAL A 197 -13.21 -10.47 -12.11
C VAL A 197 -13.64 -10.43 -10.64
N GLU A 198 -13.21 -11.37 -9.81
CA GLU A 198 -13.46 -11.34 -8.36
C GLU A 198 -12.87 -10.09 -7.70
N ILE A 199 -11.63 -9.70 -8.04
CA ILE A 199 -11.01 -8.46 -7.54
C ILE A 199 -11.78 -7.22 -8.02
N ILE A 200 -12.15 -7.17 -9.30
CA ILE A 200 -12.89 -6.03 -9.87
C ILE A 200 -14.28 -5.90 -9.21
N LYS A 201 -14.96 -7.01 -8.95
CA LYS A 201 -16.24 -7.03 -8.20
C LYS A 201 -16.06 -6.53 -6.78
N TRP A 202 -14.98 -6.93 -6.11
CA TRP A 202 -14.63 -6.41 -4.79
C TRP A 202 -14.40 -4.89 -4.83
N LEU A 203 -13.66 -4.38 -5.82
CA LEU A 203 -13.44 -2.93 -6.00
C LEU A 203 -14.73 -2.14 -6.20
N ASN A 204 -15.67 -2.70 -6.97
CA ASN A 204 -17.01 -2.12 -7.13
C ASN A 204 -17.75 -2.08 -5.78
N ARG A 205 -17.76 -3.18 -5.02
CA ARG A 205 -18.45 -3.21 -3.72
C ARG A 205 -17.88 -2.23 -2.71
N GLU A 206 -16.55 -2.16 -2.61
CA GLU A 206 -15.87 -1.26 -1.67
C GLU A 206 -15.84 0.20 -2.15
N GLN A 207 -16.32 0.49 -3.37
CA GLN A 207 -16.32 1.81 -4.01
C GLN A 207 -14.96 2.51 -3.85
N LEU A 208 -13.89 1.81 -4.24
CA LEU A 208 -12.53 2.35 -4.15
C LEU A 208 -12.13 3.07 -5.44
N GLN A 209 -11.59 4.28 -5.28
CA GLN A 209 -10.95 5.00 -6.37
C GLN A 209 -9.81 4.16 -6.94
N SER A 210 -9.89 3.88 -8.23
CA SER A 210 -9.00 2.98 -8.96
C SER A 210 -8.34 3.70 -10.13
N PHE A 211 -7.06 3.42 -10.32
CA PHE A 211 -6.26 3.84 -11.47
C PHE A 211 -6.22 2.69 -12.47
N ILE A 212 -6.83 2.90 -13.62
CA ILE A 212 -7.09 1.88 -14.64
C ILE A 212 -6.21 2.18 -15.85
N TYR A 213 -5.18 1.36 -16.03
CA TYR A 213 -4.26 1.45 -17.15
C TYR A 213 -4.74 0.60 -18.32
N LEU A 214 -4.77 1.20 -19.50
CA LEU A 214 -5.22 0.62 -20.76
C LEU A 214 -4.03 0.27 -21.64
N LYS A 215 -4.19 -0.74 -22.50
CA LYS A 215 -3.26 -1.15 -23.55
C LYS A 215 -3.28 -0.18 -24.72
N LYS A 216 -3.05 1.10 -24.46
CA LYS A 216 -3.00 2.19 -25.46
C LYS A 216 -1.69 2.95 -25.29
N PRO A 217 -1.10 3.48 -26.38
CA PRO A 217 0.15 4.23 -26.29
C PRO A 217 -0.03 5.63 -25.68
N VAL A 218 -1.20 6.25 -25.87
CA VAL A 218 -1.53 7.60 -25.42
C VAL A 218 -2.88 7.57 -24.72
N ASN A 219 -3.10 8.46 -23.74
CA ASN A 219 -4.34 8.54 -22.94
C ASN A 219 -4.74 7.18 -22.37
N ASN A 220 -3.76 6.51 -21.77
CA ASN A 220 -3.85 5.14 -21.34
C ASN A 220 -4.21 4.98 -19.85
N LEU A 221 -4.59 6.06 -19.17
CA LEU A 221 -4.96 6.05 -17.78
C LEU A 221 -6.36 6.65 -17.60
N GLU A 222 -7.23 5.90 -16.97
CA GLU A 222 -8.52 6.36 -16.47
C GLU A 222 -8.52 6.27 -14.94
N ILE A 223 -9.03 7.29 -14.27
CA ILE A 223 -9.12 7.35 -12.81
C ILE A 223 -10.59 7.49 -12.44
N GLY A 224 -11.09 6.62 -11.56
CA GLY A 224 -12.49 6.64 -11.17
C GLY A 224 -12.92 5.47 -10.29
N TYR A 225 -14.23 5.32 -10.15
CA TYR A 225 -14.88 4.25 -9.39
C TYR A 225 -15.54 3.27 -10.35
N ILE A 226 -15.32 1.99 -10.13
CA ILE A 226 -15.96 0.93 -10.91
C ILE A 226 -17.42 0.85 -10.47
N GLN A 227 -18.35 0.92 -11.42
CA GLN A 227 -19.80 0.95 -11.15
C GLN A 227 -20.48 -0.37 -11.52
N ASN A 228 -20.13 -0.91 -12.69
CA ASN A 228 -20.76 -2.13 -13.18
C ASN A 228 -19.76 -2.99 -13.95
N ILE A 229 -19.97 -4.30 -13.91
CA ILE A 229 -19.13 -5.33 -14.51
C ILE A 229 -20.05 -6.31 -15.22
N ASN A 230 -20.15 -6.20 -16.54
CA ASN A 230 -20.91 -7.13 -17.35
C ASN A 230 -19.94 -8.07 -18.08
N ILE A 231 -19.62 -9.18 -17.41
CA ILE A 231 -18.64 -10.18 -17.89
C ILE A 231 -19.31 -11.54 -17.90
N ASN A 232 -19.30 -12.20 -19.05
CA ASN A 232 -19.84 -13.55 -19.18
C ASN A 232 -18.72 -14.58 -18.92
N LEU A 233 -18.66 -15.10 -17.69
CA LEU A 233 -17.65 -16.08 -17.29
C LEU A 233 -17.84 -17.45 -17.98
N ASP A 234 -19.02 -17.77 -18.49
CA ASP A 234 -19.31 -19.07 -19.12
C ASP A 234 -18.68 -19.22 -20.52
N ASN A 235 -18.36 -18.10 -21.15
CA ASN A 235 -17.65 -18.06 -22.44
C ASN A 235 -16.15 -18.34 -22.33
N ILE A 236 -15.59 -18.46 -21.11
CA ILE A 236 -14.15 -18.67 -20.89
C ILE A 236 -13.68 -20.08 -21.30
N LYS A 237 -14.59 -21.07 -21.32
CA LYS A 237 -14.26 -22.48 -21.61
C LYS A 237 -14.53 -22.91 -23.05
N LYS A 238 -15.33 -22.17 -23.82
CA LYS A 238 -15.70 -22.56 -25.19
C LYS A 238 -14.74 -21.89 -26.17
N LYS A 239 -14.07 -22.67 -27.04
CA LYS A 239 -13.37 -22.14 -28.23
C LYS A 239 -14.31 -21.14 -28.89
N VAL A 240 -13.84 -19.91 -29.08
CA VAL A 240 -14.61 -18.80 -29.64
C VAL A 240 -15.11 -19.23 -31.02
N ASN A 241 -16.37 -19.63 -31.12
CA ASN A 241 -17.06 -19.69 -32.40
C ASN A 241 -17.12 -18.26 -32.94
N LYS A 242 -16.72 -18.08 -34.21
CA LYS A 242 -16.57 -16.78 -34.88
C LYS A 242 -17.86 -15.95 -34.96
N ASP A 243 -19.01 -16.51 -34.57
CA ASP A 243 -20.33 -15.90 -34.78
C ASP A 243 -20.90 -15.12 -33.58
N ASN A 244 -20.29 -15.16 -32.39
CA ASN A 244 -20.72 -14.34 -31.25
C ASN A 244 -19.87 -13.07 -31.10
N LYS A 245 -19.98 -12.15 -32.06
CA LYS A 245 -19.23 -10.88 -32.07
C LYS A 245 -19.70 -9.82 -31.06
N ASN A 246 -20.86 -9.97 -30.41
CA ASN A 246 -21.56 -8.81 -29.81
C ASN A 246 -21.76 -8.79 -28.28
N LYS A 247 -21.03 -9.58 -27.49
CA LYS A 247 -20.95 -9.33 -26.03
C LYS A 247 -19.51 -9.21 -25.60
N SER A 248 -18.91 -8.07 -25.90
CA SER A 248 -17.64 -7.70 -25.27
C SER A 248 -17.88 -7.58 -23.76
N ASP A 249 -17.08 -8.29 -22.98
CA ASP A 249 -16.96 -8.07 -21.54
C ASP A 249 -16.65 -6.59 -21.29
N ILE A 250 -17.60 -5.84 -20.73
CA ILE A 250 -17.50 -4.39 -20.52
C ILE A 250 -17.55 -4.10 -19.02
N PHE A 251 -16.75 -3.14 -18.60
CA PHE A 251 -16.88 -2.49 -17.29
C PHE A 251 -17.18 -1.02 -17.48
N THR A 252 -18.05 -0.54 -16.61
CA THR A 252 -18.48 0.83 -16.55
C THR A 252 -17.82 1.49 -15.36
N ILE A 253 -17.18 2.62 -15.60
CA ILE A 253 -16.55 3.44 -14.57
C ILE A 253 -17.20 4.81 -14.54
N ASN A 254 -17.28 5.43 -13.37
CA ASN A 254 -17.48 6.86 -13.25
C ASN A 254 -16.13 7.48 -12.97
N ASN A 255 -15.65 8.32 -13.89
CA ASN A 255 -14.35 8.96 -13.72
C ASN A 255 -14.41 10.10 -12.69
N ILE A 256 -13.24 10.68 -12.37
CA ILE A 256 -13.12 11.81 -11.44
C ILE A 256 -13.87 13.08 -11.87
N PHE A 257 -14.31 13.17 -13.13
CA PHE A 257 -15.12 14.26 -13.66
C PHE A 257 -16.63 13.94 -13.68
N GLY A 258 -17.04 12.85 -13.03
CA GLY A 258 -18.43 12.40 -13.00
C GLY A 258 -18.95 11.81 -14.32
N LYS A 259 -18.08 11.62 -15.32
CA LYS A 259 -18.45 11.05 -16.62
C LYS A 259 -18.41 9.52 -16.57
N GLN A 260 -19.49 8.91 -17.01
CA GLN A 260 -19.56 7.47 -17.20
C GLN A 260 -18.77 7.06 -18.44
N LYS A 261 -17.91 6.04 -18.31
CA LYS A 261 -17.15 5.46 -19.42
C LYS A 261 -17.30 3.95 -19.42
N ASN A 262 -17.46 3.39 -20.61
CA ASN A 262 -17.44 1.95 -20.85
C ASN A 262 -16.09 1.56 -21.41
N ILE A 263 -15.45 0.57 -20.80
CA ILE A 263 -14.13 0.09 -21.20
C ILE A 263 -14.22 -1.43 -21.40
N SER A 264 -13.59 -1.95 -22.45
CA SER A 264 -13.61 -3.38 -22.79
C SER A 264 -12.53 -4.16 -22.05
N PHE A 265 -12.82 -5.38 -21.56
CA PHE A 265 -11.86 -6.23 -20.81
C PHE A 265 -10.53 -6.42 -21.52
N LYS A 266 -10.59 -6.52 -22.83
CA LYS A 266 -9.40 -6.72 -23.65
C LYS A 266 -8.45 -5.53 -23.60
N GLU A 267 -8.97 -4.31 -23.40
CA GLU A 267 -8.19 -3.08 -23.32
C GLU A 267 -7.47 -2.90 -21.98
N LEU A 268 -7.88 -3.58 -20.91
CA LEU A 268 -7.21 -3.42 -19.61
C LEU A 268 -5.82 -4.04 -19.59
N GLU A 269 -4.90 -3.35 -18.93
CA GLU A 269 -3.55 -3.83 -18.64
C GLU A 269 -3.32 -4.01 -17.14
N LEU A 270 -3.62 -2.98 -16.35
CA LEU A 270 -3.37 -2.94 -14.93
C LEU A 270 -4.46 -2.14 -14.24
N ILE A 271 -4.94 -2.61 -13.10
CA ILE A 271 -5.74 -1.81 -12.17
C ILE A 271 -4.94 -1.66 -10.89
N SER A 272 -4.77 -0.43 -10.41
CA SER A 272 -4.10 -0.17 -9.13
C SER A 272 -4.97 0.71 -8.24
N PHE A 273 -4.88 0.50 -6.93
CA PHE A 273 -5.69 1.20 -5.94
C PHE A 273 -4.97 1.20 -4.59
N GLU A 274 -5.40 2.11 -3.72
CA GLU A 274 -4.93 2.17 -2.34
C GLU A 274 -6.01 1.66 -1.38
N TYR A 275 -5.60 0.88 -0.38
CA TYR A 275 -6.50 0.30 0.62
C TYR A 275 -5.78 0.11 1.96
N ASN A 276 -6.51 0.04 3.07
CA ASN A 276 -5.91 -0.25 4.38
C ASN A 276 -5.63 -1.76 4.57
N GLY A 277 -4.96 -2.37 3.59
CA GLY A 277 -4.53 -3.76 3.60
C GLY A 277 -3.13 -3.91 3.01
N VAL A 278 -2.76 -5.14 2.63
CA VAL A 278 -1.45 -5.42 2.03
C VAL A 278 -1.57 -6.30 0.79
N LEU A 279 -0.65 -6.10 -0.13
CA LEU A 279 -0.35 -7.03 -1.22
C LEU A 279 0.81 -7.94 -0.80
N ILE A 280 0.54 -9.23 -0.71
CA ILE A 280 1.51 -10.26 -0.34
C ILE A 280 1.91 -11.05 -1.60
N GLN A 281 3.20 -11.33 -1.73
CA GLN A 281 3.77 -12.21 -2.74
C GLN A 281 4.63 -13.28 -2.07
N LEU A 282 4.51 -14.53 -2.51
CA LEU A 282 5.42 -15.59 -2.10
C LEU A 282 6.80 -15.35 -2.77
N LYS A 283 7.88 -15.39 -1.99
CA LYS A 283 9.25 -15.29 -2.51
C LYS A 283 9.58 -16.40 -3.50
N SER A 284 9.04 -17.61 -3.26
CA SER A 284 9.19 -18.77 -4.15
C SER A 284 8.58 -18.53 -5.54
N ALA A 285 7.50 -17.75 -5.63
CA ALA A 285 6.84 -17.39 -6.88
C ALA A 285 7.41 -16.12 -7.55
N THR A 286 8.52 -15.58 -7.03
CA THR A 286 9.11 -14.30 -7.47
C THR A 286 10.49 -14.50 -8.07
N SER A 287 10.74 -13.92 -9.26
CA SER A 287 12.04 -14.01 -9.93
C SER A 287 13.18 -13.46 -9.06
N LEU A 288 14.40 -13.97 -9.27
CA LEU A 288 15.60 -13.50 -8.57
C LEU A 288 15.83 -12.00 -8.77
N THR A 289 15.63 -11.50 -10.00
CA THR A 289 15.76 -10.08 -10.35
C THR A 289 14.76 -9.21 -9.60
N SER A 290 13.50 -9.63 -9.51
CA SER A 290 12.46 -8.92 -8.75
C SER A 290 12.80 -8.89 -7.26
N ARG A 291 13.26 -10.03 -6.70
CA ARG A 291 13.72 -10.10 -5.30
C ARG A 291 14.87 -9.14 -5.01
N LEU A 292 15.82 -8.98 -5.93
CA LEU A 292 16.89 -7.99 -5.80
C LEU A 292 16.35 -6.56 -5.80
N GLY A 293 15.45 -6.23 -6.74
CA GLY A 293 14.77 -4.93 -6.78
C GLY A 293 14.03 -4.62 -5.48
N TYR A 294 13.38 -5.61 -4.88
CA TYR A 294 12.74 -5.46 -3.58
C TYR A 294 13.72 -5.25 -2.41
N LYS A 295 14.91 -5.88 -2.44
CA LYS A 295 15.95 -5.63 -1.43
C LYS A 295 16.46 -4.19 -1.52
N ILE A 296 16.64 -3.70 -2.74
CA ILE A 296 17.00 -2.30 -2.99
C ILE A 296 15.89 -1.38 -2.48
N LEU A 297 14.62 -1.64 -2.83
CA LEU A 297 13.49 -0.85 -2.34
C LEU A 297 13.43 -0.84 -0.81
N LYS A 298 13.62 -1.98 -0.13
CA LYS A 298 13.67 -2.06 1.34
C LYS A 298 14.77 -1.18 1.92
N LYS A 299 15.97 -1.17 1.32
CA LYS A 299 17.08 -0.32 1.76
C LYS A 299 16.75 1.18 1.62
N PHE A 300 16.00 1.56 0.58
CA PHE A 300 15.73 2.96 0.29
C PHE A 300 14.42 3.51 0.88
N LYS A 301 13.40 2.66 1.02
CA LYS A 301 12.03 2.99 1.47
C LYS A 301 11.46 1.81 2.29
N PRO A 302 12.03 1.50 3.46
CA PRO A 302 11.66 0.34 4.26
C PRO A 302 10.20 0.36 4.74
N GLU A 303 9.56 1.53 4.78
CA GLU A 303 8.13 1.68 5.11
C GLU A 303 7.20 1.17 4.01
N ARG A 304 7.70 1.02 2.77
CA ARG A 304 6.91 0.57 1.61
C ARG A 304 6.92 -0.94 1.40
N ILE A 305 7.79 -1.66 2.11
CA ILE A 305 7.97 -3.09 1.90
C ILE A 305 8.47 -3.78 3.17
N ILE A 306 7.74 -4.80 3.59
CA ILE A 306 8.15 -5.71 4.66
C ILE A 306 8.62 -6.99 3.98
N MET A 307 9.92 -7.23 4.10
CA MET A 307 10.59 -8.40 3.54
C MET A 307 11.80 -8.67 4.43
N THR A 308 12.10 -9.92 4.74
CA THR A 308 13.35 -10.30 5.42
C THR A 308 14.38 -10.88 4.47
#